data_AF-F3BYH8-F1
#
_entry.id   AF-F3BYH8-F1
#
_cell.length_a   1.000
_cell.length_b   1.000
_cell.length_c   1.000
_cell.angle_alpha   90.00
_cell.angle_beta   90.00
_cell.angle_gamma   90.00
#
_symmetry.space_group_name_H-M   'P 1'
#
loop_
_entity.id
_entity.type
_entity.pdbx_description
1 polymer ?
#
loop_
_entity_poly.entity_id
_entity_poly.type
_entity_poly.pdbx_seq_one_letter_code
_entity_poly.pdbx_strand_id
1 'polypeptide(L)'
;MIRVLFLAFLLLGGCAAQAPLPTTAPTMQLPMQLHIERRQADQRQDWMLVIQRENAGLRWSMMDPLGIPQARQLLINGQWQADGLLPP
;
A
#
# COMPACT_ATOMS: atom_id res chain seq x y z
N MET A 1 18.32 17.08 -31.13
CA MET A 1 17.98 17.43 -29.72
C MET A 1 16.47 17.32 -29.44
N ILE A 2 15.59 17.93 -30.24
CA ILE A 2 14.14 17.93 -29.95
C ILE A 2 13.46 16.54 -29.97
N ARG A 3 13.94 15.63 -30.82
CA ARG A 3 13.44 14.24 -30.90
C ARG A 3 13.76 13.41 -29.65
N VAL A 4 14.92 13.63 -29.04
CA VAL A 4 15.33 12.93 -27.80
C VAL A 4 14.51 13.43 -26.63
N LEU A 5 14.24 14.74 -26.57
CA LEU A 5 13.40 15.34 -25.55
C LEU A 5 11.96 14.78 -25.60
N PHE A 6 11.39 14.66 -26.81
CA PHE A 6 10.08 14.05 -27.02
C PHE A 6 10.02 12.59 -26.56
N LEU A 7 11.07 11.81 -26.86
CA LEU A 7 11.13 10.41 -26.44
C LEU A 7 11.21 10.29 -24.90
N ALA A 8 11.98 11.15 -24.25
CA ALA A 8 12.07 11.20 -22.80
C ALA A 8 10.73 11.53 -22.14
N PHE A 9 9.99 12.52 -22.68
CA PHE A 9 8.64 12.86 -22.19
C PHE A 9 7.63 11.71 -22.36
N LEU A 10 7.69 10.98 -23.48
CA LEU A 10 6.84 9.81 -23.71
C LEU A 10 7.15 8.67 -22.71
N LEU A 11 8.43 8.42 -22.43
CA LEU A 11 8.85 7.42 -21.44
C LEU A 11 8.42 7.80 -20.01
N LEU A 12 8.50 9.09 -19.66
CA LEU A 12 8.04 9.62 -18.37
C LEU A 12 6.51 9.50 -18.20
N GLY A 13 5.75 9.77 -19.26
CA GLY A 13 4.28 9.63 -19.26
C GLY A 13 3.82 8.19 -19.01
N GLY A 14 4.57 7.20 -19.49
CA GLY A 14 4.30 5.78 -19.22
C GLY A 14 4.47 5.41 -17.74
N CYS A 15 5.42 6.01 -17.03
CA CYS A 15 5.64 5.77 -15.60
C CYS A 15 4.65 6.50 -14.68
N ALA A 16 4.02 7.58 -15.17
CA ALA A 16 3.06 8.37 -14.41
C ALA A 16 1.60 7.92 -14.60
N ALA A 17 1.34 6.97 -15.49
CA ALA A 17 0.00 6.46 -15.76
C ALA A 17 -0.53 5.70 -14.53
N GLN A 18 -1.43 6.32 -13.79
CA GLN A 18 -2.09 5.71 -12.64
C GLN A 18 -3.14 4.72 -13.15
N ALA A 19 -3.05 3.45 -12.73
CA ALA A 19 -4.07 2.45 -13.08
C ALA A 19 -5.46 2.94 -12.62
N PRO A 20 -6.52 2.77 -13.44
CA PRO A 20 -7.85 3.19 -13.04
C PRO A 20 -8.26 2.45 -11.76
N LEU A 21 -8.54 3.22 -10.72
CA LEU A 21 -9.04 2.70 -9.45
C LEU A 21 -10.55 2.48 -9.54
N PRO A 22 -11.10 1.51 -8.79
CA PRO A 22 -12.54 1.37 -8.66
C PRO A 22 -13.17 2.66 -8.11
N THR A 23 -14.28 3.10 -8.70
CA THR A 23 -15.00 4.32 -8.27
C THR A 23 -15.68 4.17 -6.92
N THR A 24 -15.92 2.94 -6.47
CA THR A 24 -16.54 2.62 -5.19
C THR A 24 -15.59 1.76 -4.36
N ALA A 25 -15.39 2.16 -3.10
CA ALA A 25 -14.63 1.36 -2.16
C ALA A 25 -15.34 0.01 -1.93
N PRO A 26 -14.60 -1.11 -1.91
CA PRO A 26 -15.18 -2.40 -1.59
C PRO A 26 -15.69 -2.41 -0.14
N THR A 27 -16.78 -3.12 0.10
CA THR A 27 -17.30 -3.33 1.45
C THR A 27 -16.34 -4.25 2.21
N MET A 28 -15.76 -3.76 3.31
CA MET A 28 -14.85 -4.52 4.17
C MET A 28 -15.54 -4.87 5.48
N GLN A 29 -15.47 -6.14 5.88
CA GLN A 29 -15.95 -6.60 7.19
C GLN A 29 -14.82 -6.41 8.21
N LEU A 30 -14.88 -5.33 9.01
CA LEU A 30 -13.80 -4.94 9.91
C LEU A 30 -14.07 -5.41 11.36
N PRO A 31 -13.02 -5.75 12.15
CA PRO A 31 -11.63 -5.88 11.72
C PRO A 31 -11.45 -7.11 10.82
N MET A 32 -10.52 -7.02 9.88
CA MET A 32 -10.15 -8.16 9.04
C MET A 32 -8.65 -8.39 9.05
N GLN A 33 -8.28 -9.63 8.80
CA GLN A 33 -6.92 -10.11 8.74
C GLN A 33 -6.69 -10.79 7.40
N LEU A 34 -5.65 -10.38 6.69
CA LEU A 34 -5.25 -10.90 5.39
C LEU A 34 -3.84 -11.44 5.49
N HIS A 35 -3.65 -12.66 5.00
CA HIS A 35 -2.32 -13.21 4.78
C HIS A 35 -1.84 -12.79 3.38
N ILE A 36 -0.73 -12.07 3.31
CA ILE A 36 -0.15 -11.58 2.06
C ILE A 36 1.07 -12.45 1.76
N GLU A 37 1.04 -13.15 0.63
CA GLU A 37 2.21 -13.83 0.08
C GLU A 37 2.74 -13.05 -1.14
N ARG A 38 4.02 -12.69 -1.14
CA ARG A 38 4.71 -12.23 -2.34
C ARG A 38 5.75 -13.27 -2.75
N ARG A 39 5.68 -13.70 -4.01
CA ARG A 39 6.68 -14.56 -4.64
C ARG A 39 7.39 -13.75 -5.71
N GLN A 40 8.70 -13.58 -5.57
CA GLN A 40 9.53 -12.87 -6.54
C GLN A 40 10.82 -13.66 -6.76
N ALA A 41 10.98 -14.19 -7.98
CA ALA A 41 12.03 -15.17 -8.29
C ALA A 41 12.01 -16.33 -7.26
N ASP A 42 13.12 -16.55 -6.57
CA ASP A 42 13.27 -17.61 -5.55
C ASP A 42 12.97 -17.11 -4.12
N GLN A 43 12.51 -15.86 -3.98
CA GLN A 43 12.13 -15.30 -2.68
C GLN A 43 10.63 -15.42 -2.46
N ARG A 44 10.26 -15.94 -1.29
CA ARG A 44 8.91 -15.89 -0.73
C ARG A 44 8.93 -14.99 0.50
N GLN A 45 7.99 -14.07 0.55
CA GLN A 45 7.77 -13.20 1.70
C GLN A 45 6.31 -13.28 2.11
N ASP A 46 6.12 -13.40 3.42
CA ASP A 46 4.82 -13.58 4.03
C ASP A 46 4.60 -12.44 5.03
N TRP A 47 3.43 -11.83 4.99
CA TRP A 47 3.01 -10.82 5.95
C TRP A 47 1.61 -11.08 6.44
N MET A 48 1.33 -10.55 7.62
CA MET A 48 -0.01 -10.40 8.13
C MET A 48 -0.44 -8.94 8.01
N LEU A 49 -1.50 -8.69 7.25
CA LEU A 49 -2.12 -7.37 7.16
C LEU A 49 -3.40 -7.36 7.99
N VAL A 50 -3.47 -6.48 8.98
CA VAL A 50 -4.66 -6.24 9.80
C VAL A 50 -5.25 -4.89 9.43
N ILE A 51 -6.53 -4.87 9.09
CA ILE A 51 -7.28 -3.67 8.76
C ILE A 51 -8.38 -3.50 9.81
N GLN A 52 -8.39 -2.35 10.47
CA GLN A 52 -9.31 -2.06 11.56
C GLN A 52 -9.83 -0.63 11.47
N ARG A 53 -11.04 -0.39 12.01
CA ARG A 53 -11.58 0.96 12.15
C ARG A 53 -10.98 1.60 13.38
N GLU A 54 -10.50 2.83 13.24
CA GLU A 54 -9.91 3.58 14.36
C GLU A 54 -10.19 5.07 14.21
N ASN A 55 -10.77 5.67 15.26
CA ASN A 55 -11.20 7.05 15.27
C ASN A 55 -12.01 7.39 13.99
N ALA A 56 -11.54 8.36 13.21
CA ALA A 56 -12.15 8.83 11.97
C ALA A 56 -11.66 8.10 10.70
N GLY A 57 -10.86 7.02 10.82
CA GLY A 57 -10.21 6.38 9.68
C GLY A 57 -10.12 4.85 9.76
N LEU A 58 -9.33 4.30 8.85
CA LEU A 58 -8.94 2.89 8.85
C LEU A 58 -7.45 2.78 9.17
N ARG A 59 -7.10 1.99 10.19
CA ARG A 59 -5.70 1.61 10.45
C ARG A 59 -5.38 0.33 9.71
N TRP A 60 -4.26 0.38 8.99
CA TRP A 60 -3.66 -0.72 8.25
C TRP A 60 -2.32 -1.03 8.89
N SER A 61 -2.21 -2.22 9.47
CA SER A 61 -1.01 -2.68 10.15
C SER A 61 -0.46 -3.91 9.43
N MET A 62 0.71 -3.78 8.83
CA MET A 62 1.44 -4.91 8.25
C MET A 62 2.46 -5.40 9.27
N MET A 63 2.46 -6.70 9.52
CA MET A 63 3.37 -7.39 10.44
C MET A 63 4.05 -8.54 9.70
N ASP A 64 5.25 -8.88 10.13
CA ASP A 64 5.86 -10.15 9.72
C ASP A 64 5.17 -11.35 10.41
N PRO A 65 5.54 -12.60 10.06
CA PRO A 65 4.95 -13.79 10.68
C PRO A 65 5.23 -13.94 12.18
N LEU A 66 6.23 -13.22 12.71
CA LEU A 66 6.58 -13.19 14.13
C LEU A 66 5.80 -12.11 14.90
N GLY A 67 5.00 -11.30 14.19
CA GLY A 67 4.20 -10.22 14.77
C GLY A 67 4.92 -8.87 14.85
N ILE A 68 6.12 -8.73 14.28
CA ILE A 68 6.87 -7.47 14.29
C ILE A 68 6.25 -6.52 13.25
N PRO A 69 5.83 -5.30 13.64
CA PRO A 69 5.27 -4.32 12.71
C PRO A 69 6.29 -3.89 11.64
N GLN A 70 5.94 -4.08 10.38
CA GLN A 70 6.73 -3.66 9.21
C GLN A 70 6.27 -2.30 8.68
N ALA A 71 4.96 -2.02 8.76
CA ALA A 71 4.39 -0.73 8.38
C ALA A 71 3.06 -0.49 9.09
N ARG A 72 2.77 0.77 9.43
CA ARG A 72 1.46 1.22 9.91
C ARG A 72 1.02 2.45 9.16
N GLN A 73 -0.18 2.40 8.61
CA GLN A 73 -0.78 3.54 7.92
C GLN A 73 -2.21 3.77 8.40
N LEU A 74 -2.60 5.04 8.43
CA LEU A 74 -3.96 5.48 8.64
C LEU A 74 -4.51 6.03 7.33
N LEU A 75 -5.68 5.54 6.93
CA LEU A 75 -6.47 6.12 5.84
C LEU A 75 -7.54 7.02 6.46
N ILE A 76 -7.36 8.33 6.35
CA ILE A 76 -8.27 9.35 6.88
C ILE A 76 -8.66 10.27 5.72
N ASN A 77 -9.96 10.44 5.47
CA ASN A 77 -10.47 11.27 4.38
C ASN A 77 -9.85 10.95 3.00
N GLY A 78 -9.60 9.67 2.72
CA GLY A 78 -8.98 9.23 1.47
C GLY A 78 -7.48 9.51 1.34
N GLN A 79 -6.85 10.03 2.40
CA GLN A 79 -5.41 10.32 2.45
C GLN A 79 -4.70 9.31 3.35
N TRP A 80 -3.58 8.79 2.87
CA TRP A 80 -2.72 7.88 3.63
C TRP A 80 -1.72 8.67 4.48
N GLN A 81 -1.60 8.27 5.75
CA GLN A 81 -0.66 8.87 6.71
C GLN A 81 0.14 7.76 7.38
N ALA A 82 1.45 7.92 7.50
CA ALA A 82 2.28 7.01 8.28
C ALA A 82 2.08 7.29 9.77
N ASP A 83 1.72 6.26 10.54
CA ASP A 83 1.49 6.36 11.99
C ASP A 83 2.76 6.01 12.81
N GLY A 84 3.91 6.07 12.12
CA GLY A 84 5.20 5.65 12.63
C GLY A 84 5.28 4.15 12.95
N LEU A 85 6.51 3.67 13.06
CA LEU A 85 6.84 2.50 13.85
C LEU A 85 7.50 3.10 15.10
N LEU A 86 6.96 2.84 16.30
CA LEU A 86 7.64 3.32 17.50
C LEU A 86 9.09 2.79 17.45
N PRO A 87 10.12 3.64 17.54
CA PRO A 87 11.48 3.13 17.65
C PRO A 87 11.56 2.24 18.90
N PRO A 88 12.27 1.09 18.82
CA PRO A 88 12.42 0.16 19.94
C PRO A 88 13.14 0.80 21.14
#